data_AF-A0A354UUL1-F1
#
_entry.id   AF-A0A354UUL1-F1
#
_cell.length_a   1.000
_cell.length_b   1.000
_cell.length_c   1.000
_cell.angle_alpha   90.00
_cell.angle_beta   90.00
_cell.angle_gamma   90.00
#
_symmetry.space_group_name_H-M   'P 1'
#
loop_
_entity.id
_entity.type
_entity.pdbx_description
1 polymer ?
#
loop_
_entity_poly.entity_id
_entity_poly.type
_entity_poly.pdbx_seq_one_letter_code
_entity_poly.pdbx_strand_id
1 'polypeptide(L)'
;MMELLVKINSILNNFIWGVPAMVCIIGVGLYLSFRTGFLQIRKFPYALRCTIGRMFKKKEASDGAITPFQAVCTALAATVGTGNIAGVAG
;
A
#
# COMPACT_ATOMS: atom_id res chain seq x y z
N MET A 1 -7.31 6.30 39.78
CA MET A 1 -7.49 7.25 38.65
C MET A 1 -6.71 6.82 37.41
N MET A 2 -5.38 6.62 37.51
CA MET A 2 -4.52 6.22 36.37
C MET A 2 -4.93 4.89 35.71
N GLU A 3 -5.30 3.86 36.48
CA GLU A 3 -5.71 2.57 35.92
C GLU A 3 -7.00 2.64 35.08
N LEU A 4 -7.90 3.56 35.43
CA LEU A 4 -9.17 3.76 34.74
C LEU A 4 -8.94 4.44 33.38
N LEU A 5 -8.01 5.40 33.32
CA LEU A 5 -7.58 6.03 32.07
C LEU A 5 -6.90 5.02 31.14
N VAL A 6 -6.04 4.14 31.67
CA VAL A 6 -5.38 3.10 30.87
C VAL A 6 -6.38 2.08 30.34
N LYS A 7 -7.38 1.67 31.14
CA LYS A 7 -8.46 0.77 30.69
C LYS A 7 -9.33 1.38 29.59
N ILE A 8 -9.70 2.65 29.72
CA ILE A 8 -10.49 3.33 28.67
C ILE A 8 -9.67 3.46 27.39
N ASN A 9 -8.40 3.85 27.50
CA ASN A 9 -7.50 3.95 26.36
C ASN A 9 -7.33 2.60 25.67
N SER A 10 -7.10 1.51 26.41
CA SER A 10 -6.92 0.19 25.81
C SER A 10 -8.16 -0.32 25.07
N ILE A 11 -9.36 -0.04 25.57
CA ILE A 11 -10.62 -0.39 24.88
C ILE A 11 -10.78 0.41 23.59
N LEU A 12 -10.57 1.73 23.64
CA LEU A 12 -10.61 2.60 22.46
C LEU A 12 -9.56 2.20 21.42
N ASN A 13 -8.35 1.90 21.87
CA ASN A 13 -7.24 1.52 21.01
C ASN A 13 -7.53 0.19 20.29
N ASN A 14 -8.05 -0.82 21.01
CA ASN A 14 -8.47 -2.08 20.39
C ASN A 14 -9.67 -1.92 19.45
N PHE A 15 -10.58 -1.00 19.75
CA PHE A 15 -11.75 -0.78 18.90
C PHE A 15 -11.37 -0.02 17.61
N ILE A 16 -10.52 1.00 17.70
CA ILE A 16 -10.12 1.82 16.56
C ILE A 16 -9.05 1.10 15.71
N TRP A 17 -8.02 0.52 16.34
CA TRP A 17 -6.88 -0.07 15.63
C TRP A 17 -6.94 -1.59 15.49
N GLY A 18 -7.92 -2.24 16.11
CA GLY A 18 -8.11 -3.68 16.02
C GLY A 18 -9.00 -4.10 14.85
N VAL A 19 -9.89 -5.06 15.12
CA VAL A 19 -10.71 -5.74 14.11
C VAL A 19 -11.54 -4.77 13.25
N PRO A 20 -12.18 -3.71 13.78
CA PRO A 20 -12.99 -2.81 12.96
C PRO A 20 -12.20 -2.07 11.89
N ALA A 21 -11.01 -1.54 12.19
CA ALA A 21 -10.16 -0.91 11.16
C ALA A 21 -9.72 -1.90 10.10
N MET A 22 -9.35 -3.13 10.48
CA MET A 22 -8.97 -4.15 9.50
C MET A 22 -10.12 -4.51 8.56
N VAL A 23 -11.32 -4.70 9.09
CA VAL A 23 -12.53 -4.97 8.29
C VAL A 23 -12.82 -3.80 7.35
N CYS A 24 -12.71 -2.55 7.82
CA CYS A 24 -12.89 -1.37 6.98
C CYS A 24 -11.88 -1.30 5.83
N ILE A 25 -10.59 -1.53 6.09
CA ILE A 25 -9.54 -1.48 5.06
C ILE A 25 -9.78 -2.56 4.00
N ILE A 26 -10.06 -3.81 4.43
CA ILE A 26 -10.34 -4.92 3.52
C ILE A 26 -11.64 -4.66 2.75
N GLY A 27 -12.69 -4.19 3.42
CA GLY A 27 -13.99 -3.89 2.82
C GLY A 27 -13.91 -2.80 1.75
N VAL A 28 -13.19 -1.71 2.02
CA VAL A 28 -12.95 -0.66 1.02
C VAL A 28 -12.10 -1.19 -0.13
N GLY A 29 -11.07 -1.99 0.15
CA GLY A 29 -10.25 -2.63 -0.86
C GLY A 29 -11.07 -3.52 -1.80
N LEU A 30 -11.90 -4.41 -1.24
CA LEU A 30 -12.79 -5.28 -2.01
C LEU A 30 -13.83 -4.47 -2.80
N TYR A 31 -14.48 -3.50 -2.18
CA TYR A 31 -15.45 -2.63 -2.85
C TYR A 31 -14.85 -1.94 -4.06
N LEU A 32 -13.66 -1.35 -3.92
CA LEU A 32 -12.94 -0.73 -5.03
C LEU A 32 -12.51 -1.76 -6.08
N SER A 33 -12.07 -2.94 -5.68
CA SER A 33 -11.72 -4.03 -6.61
C SER A 33 -12.91 -4.49 -7.45
N PHE A 34 -14.08 -4.69 -6.85
CA PHE A 34 -15.29 -5.05 -7.59
C PHE A 34 -15.76 -3.91 -8.50
N ARG A 35 -15.80 -2.67 -8.00
CA ARG A 35 -16.23 -1.50 -8.79
C ARG A 35 -15.32 -1.24 -10.00
N THR A 36 -14.01 -1.45 -9.85
CA THR A 36 -13.03 -1.26 -10.93
C THR A 36 -12.86 -2.49 -11.82
N GLY A 37 -13.59 -3.59 -11.55
CA GLY A 37 -13.53 -4.82 -12.34
C GLY A 37 -12.19 -5.54 -12.23
N PHE A 38 -11.66 -5.66 -11.01
CA PHE A 38 -10.34 -6.24 -10.71
C PHE A 38 -9.22 -5.61 -11.55
N LEU A 39 -9.19 -4.27 -11.55
CA LEU A 39 -8.21 -3.49 -12.30
C LEU A 39 -6.76 -3.86 -11.94
N GLN A 40 -6.51 -4.22 -10.68
CA GLN A 40 -5.23 -4.76 -10.20
C GLN A 40 -4.75 -5.92 -11.07
N ILE A 41 -5.64 -6.86 -11.45
CA ILE A 41 -5.29 -8.03 -12.26
C ILE A 41 -5.28 -7.66 -13.75
N ARG A 42 -6.31 -6.95 -14.22
CA ARG A 42 -6.48 -6.62 -15.65
C ARG A 42 -5.40 -5.71 -16.20
N LYS A 43 -4.93 -4.74 -15.40
CA LYS A 43 -3.96 -3.73 -15.83
C LYS A 43 -2.53 -3.99 -15.34
N PHE A 44 -2.29 -5.03 -14.54
CA PHE A 44 -0.95 -5.42 -14.12
C PHE A 44 0.05 -5.59 -15.28
N PRO A 45 -0.23 -6.41 -16.33
CA PRO A 45 0.72 -6.58 -17.43
C PRO A 45 0.94 -5.30 -18.24
N TYR A 46 -0.09 -4.47 -18.36
CA TYR A 46 0.02 -3.15 -19.01
C TYR A 46 0.90 -2.20 -18.19
N ALA A 47 0.69 -2.12 -16.88
CA ALA A 47 1.49 -1.31 -15.98
C ALA A 47 2.97 -1.75 -15.98
N LEU A 48 3.22 -3.06 -15.93
CA LEU A 48 4.58 -3.61 -15.98
C LEU A 48 5.28 -3.26 -17.31
N ARG A 49 4.58 -3.37 -18.43
CA ARG A 49 5.10 -2.97 -19.76
C ARG A 49 5.33 -1.46 -19.85
N CYS A 50 4.50 -0.63 -19.23
CA CYS A 50 4.69 0.81 -19.18
C CYS A 50 5.84 1.24 -18.26
N THR A 51 6.08 0.54 -17.16
CA THR A 51 7.17 0.87 -16.23
C THR A 51 8.50 0.30 -16.70
N ILE A 52 8.58 -1.03 -16.89
CA ILE A 52 9.80 -1.74 -17.29
C ILE A 52 10.09 -1.52 -18.78
N GLY A 53 9.07 -1.56 -19.65
CA GLY A 53 9.27 -1.35 -21.09
C GLY A 53 9.63 0.09 -21.48
N ARG A 54 9.33 1.10 -20.62
CA ARG A 54 9.82 2.47 -20.81
C ARG A 54 11.23 2.70 -20.26
N MET A 55 11.75 1.81 -19.41
CA MET A 55 13.16 1.84 -18.99
C MET A 55 14.11 1.71 -20.18
N PHE A 56 13.72 0.91 -21.19
CA PHE A 56 14.51 0.70 -22.41
C PHE A 56 14.29 1.77 -23.49
N LYS A 57 13.19 2.53 -23.44
CA LYS A 57 12.97 3.67 -24.34
C LYS A 57 13.51 4.93 -23.69
N LYS A 58 14.74 5.29 -24.06
CA LYS A 58 15.43 6.55 -23.79
C LYS A 58 14.56 7.74 -24.26
N LYS A 59 13.57 8.14 -23.48
CA LYS A 59 12.88 9.42 -23.66
C LYS A 59 13.12 10.21 -22.39
N GLU A 60 13.86 11.30 -22.58
CA GLU A 60 14.33 12.18 -21.52
C GLU A 60 13.17 12.52 -20.59
N ALA A 61 13.42 12.35 -19.30
CA ALA A 61 12.52 12.83 -18.27
C ALA A 61 12.29 14.33 -18.53
N SER A 62 11.03 14.74 -18.63
CA SER A 62 10.69 16.16 -18.62
C SER A 62 11.23 16.76 -17.32
N ASP A 63 11.86 17.92 -17.44
CA ASP A 63 12.58 18.67 -16.41
C ASP A 63 11.96 18.50 -15.00
N GLY A 64 12.71 17.86 -14.09
CA GLY A 64 12.32 17.65 -12.68
C GLY A 64 11.44 16.44 -12.34
N ALA A 65 10.94 15.67 -13.31
CA ALA A 65 10.11 14.49 -13.03
C ALA A 65 10.93 13.19 -12.95
N ILE A 66 10.72 12.39 -11.90
CA ILE A 66 11.32 11.05 -11.80
C ILE A 66 10.77 10.12 -12.89
N THR A 67 11.61 9.19 -13.38
CA THR A 67 11.16 8.20 -14.36
C THR A 67 10.10 7.27 -13.76
N PRO A 68 9.19 6.68 -14.57
CA PRO A 68 8.20 5.71 -14.07
C PRO A 68 8.83 4.56 -13.29
N PHE A 69 10.04 4.14 -13.68
CA PHE A 69 10.80 3.13 -12.95
C PHE A 69 11.30 3.63 -11.59
N GLN A 70 11.89 4.81 -11.54
CA GLN A 70 12.32 5.41 -10.27
C GLN A 70 11.15 5.60 -9.30
N ALA A 71 9.99 6.05 -9.79
CA ALA A 71 8.77 6.17 -8.97
C ALA A 71 8.36 4.83 -8.35
N VAL A 72 8.40 3.74 -9.13
CA VAL A 72 8.11 2.39 -8.64
C VAL A 72 9.16 1.93 -7.63
N CYS A 73 10.45 2.18 -7.87
CA CYS A 73 11.51 1.86 -6.92
C CYS A 73 11.36 2.62 -5.59
N THR A 74 11.03 3.91 -5.62
CA THR A 74 10.78 4.71 -4.41
C THR A 74 9.56 4.21 -3.64
N ALA A 75 8.46 3.91 -4.32
CA ALA A 75 7.27 3.35 -3.68
C ALA A 75 7.53 1.94 -3.10
N LEU A 76 8.33 1.11 -3.78
CA LEU A 76 8.74 -0.20 -3.28
C LEU A 76 9.62 -0.06 -2.04
N ALA A 77 10.60 0.86 -2.06
CA ALA A 77 11.45 1.10 -0.90
C ALA A 77 10.66 1.61 0.32
N ALA A 78 9.60 2.39 0.10
CA ALA A 78 8.73 2.86 1.19
C ALA A 78 7.84 1.75 1.77
N THR A 79 7.48 0.74 0.99
CA THR A 79 6.54 -0.32 1.38
C THR A 79 7.23 -1.62 1.80
N VAL A 80 8.44 -1.89 1.29
CA VAL A 80 9.26 -3.07 1.62
C VAL A 80 10.25 -2.67 2.70
N GLY A 81 9.88 -2.94 3.95
CA GLY A 81 10.72 -2.67 5.12
C GLY A 81 10.80 -3.87 6.07
N THR A 82 11.59 -3.72 7.13
CA THR A 82 11.73 -4.70 8.22
C THR A 82 10.40 -5.13 8.81
N GLY A 83 9.37 -4.27 8.80
CA GLY A 83 8.03 -4.60 9.27
C GLY A 83 7.35 -5.75 8.51
N ASN A 84 7.51 -5.83 7.17
CA ASN A 84 6.95 -6.93 6.38
C ASN A 84 7.77 -8.22 6.52
N ILE A 85 9.08 -8.12 6.76
CA ILE A 85 9.96 -9.27 6.93
C ILE A 85 9.80 -9.89 8.33
N ALA A 86 9.85 -9.06 9.38
CA ALA A 86 9.66 -9.49 10.76
C ALA A 86 8.22 -9.94 11.05
N GLY A 87 7.22 -9.31 10.42
CA GLY A 87 5.82 -9.67 10.59
C GLY A 87 5.40 -10.99 9.92
N VAL A 88 6.17 -11.49 8.93
CA VAL A 88 5.93 -12.79 8.29
C VAL A 88 6.80 -13.90 8.89
N ALA A 89 7.95 -13.55 9.46
CA ALA A 89 8.85 -14.50 10.13
C ALA A 89 8.45 -14.86 11.56
N GLY A 90 7.54 -14.09 12.17
CA GLY A 90 7.01 -14.30 13.52
C GLY A 90 5.70 -15.08 13.54
#